data_AF-A0A948JNI6-F1
#
_entry.id   AF-A0A948JNI6-F1
#
_cell.length_a   1.000
_cell.length_b   1.000
_cell.length_c   1.000
_cell.angle_alpha   90.00
_cell.angle_beta   90.00
_cell.angle_gamma   90.00
#
_symmetry.space_group_name_H-M   'P 1'
#
loop_
_entity.id
_entity.type
_entity.pdbx_description
1 polymer ?
#
loop_
_entity_poly.entity_id
_entity_poly.type
_entity_poly.pdbx_seq_one_letter_code
_entity_poly.pdbx_strand_id
1 'polypeptide(L)'
;MRIRSHRKRMATRIRQYLHDVNETKSSQRAIALGFAIGTLIAILPFFGLGIFVALLVVLIYRDVNKLALFGALALWNPVTLIPIYTLSYSIGDMIFGSAPIVEIQLTFFDQVHQFTRRFLLGNVLLAASFSLFGYFFMYKMVHIIRKGKLITRS
;
A
#
# COMPACT_ATOMS: atom_id res chain seq x y z
N MET A 1 -2.14 32.38 5.98
CA MET A 1 -0.90 32.20 5.18
C MET A 1 -0.16 30.86 5.39
N ARG A 2 -0.49 30.03 6.40
CA ARG A 2 0.28 28.82 6.80
C ARG A 2 0.02 27.53 5.98
N ILE A 3 -1.11 27.44 5.27
CA ILE A 3 -1.51 26.22 4.52
C ILE A 3 -0.75 26.07 3.19
N ARG A 4 -0.38 27.18 2.53
CA ARG A 4 0.36 27.14 1.26
C ARG A 4 1.77 26.54 1.41
N SER A 5 2.39 26.62 2.60
CA SER A 5 3.75 26.09 2.83
C SER A 5 3.80 24.57 2.95
N HIS A 6 2.76 23.94 3.52
CA HIS A 6 2.71 22.49 3.73
C HIS A 6 2.50 21.74 2.42
N ARG A 7 1.60 22.23 1.56
CA ARG A 7 1.37 21.66 0.22
C ARG A 7 2.64 21.70 -0.64
N LYS A 8 3.41 22.81 -0.56
CA LYS A 8 4.70 22.92 -1.25
C LYS A 8 5.71 21.89 -0.73
N ARG A 9 5.82 21.70 0.59
CA ARG A 9 6.73 20.71 1.20
C ARG A 9 6.41 19.27 0.78
N MET A 10 5.14 18.88 0.81
CA MET A 10 4.71 17.54 0.37
C MET A 10 4.98 17.32 -1.12
N ALA A 11 4.65 18.31 -1.96
CA ALA A 11 4.92 18.24 -3.39
C ALA A 11 6.42 18.09 -3.69
N THR A 12 7.29 18.78 -2.95
CA THR A 12 8.75 18.64 -3.10
C THR A 12 9.23 17.24 -2.71
N ARG A 13 8.73 16.68 -1.59
CA ARG A 13 9.09 15.31 -1.17
C ARG A 13 8.66 14.25 -2.17
N ILE A 14 7.44 14.36 -2.69
CA ILE A 14 6.94 13.44 -3.73
C ILE A 14 7.80 13.55 -4.99
N ARG A 15 8.13 14.77 -5.41
CA ARG A 15 9.00 14.99 -6.59
C ARG A 15 10.40 14.40 -6.38
N GLN A 16 11.00 14.60 -5.21
CA GLN A 16 12.31 14.02 -4.86
C GLN A 16 12.25 12.49 -4.87
N TYR A 17 11.27 11.89 -4.19
CA TYR A 17 11.10 10.44 -4.20
C TYR A 17 10.93 9.86 -5.61
N LEU A 18 10.08 10.48 -6.45
CA LEU A 18 9.89 10.04 -7.82
C LEU A 18 11.15 10.24 -8.69
N HIS A 19 11.96 11.24 -8.37
CA HIS A 19 13.26 11.44 -8.98
C HIS A 19 14.22 10.29 -8.62
N ASP A 20 14.39 10.03 -7.32
CA ASP A 20 15.31 9.01 -6.79
C ASP A 20 14.95 7.62 -7.32
N VAL A 21 13.67 7.27 -7.31
CA VAL A 21 13.16 6.02 -7.86
C VAL A 21 13.47 5.91 -9.36
N ASN A 22 13.35 7.00 -10.11
CA ASN A 22 13.65 7.00 -11.54
C ASN A 22 15.16 6.89 -11.84
N GLU A 23 16.04 7.36 -10.94
CA GLU A 23 17.49 7.28 -11.11
C GLU A 23 18.08 5.88 -10.93
N THR A 24 17.33 4.96 -10.31
CA THR A 24 17.74 3.56 -10.12
C THR A 24 17.98 2.77 -11.42
N LYS A 25 17.84 3.37 -12.60
CA LYS A 25 17.91 2.75 -13.94
C LYS A 25 16.98 1.53 -14.13
N SER A 26 16.05 1.32 -13.20
CA SER A 26 15.08 0.22 -13.25
C SER A 26 14.06 0.44 -14.36
N SER A 27 13.47 -0.63 -14.88
CA SER A 27 12.35 -0.50 -15.81
C SER A 27 11.14 0.15 -15.13
N GLN A 28 10.28 0.83 -15.90
CA GLN A 28 9.03 1.39 -15.36
C GLN A 28 8.16 0.31 -14.69
N ARG A 29 8.16 -0.89 -15.29
CA ARG A 29 7.45 -2.06 -14.77
C ARG A 29 8.01 -2.52 -13.42
N ALA A 30 9.34 -2.58 -13.26
CA ALA A 30 10.00 -2.94 -12.00
C ALA A 30 9.66 -1.97 -10.86
N ILE A 31 9.61 -0.67 -11.17
CA ILE A 31 9.21 0.37 -10.22
C ILE A 31 7.74 0.22 -9.82
N ALA A 32 6.85 0.09 -10.81
CA ALA A 32 5.42 -0.12 -10.56
C ALA A 32 5.15 -1.38 -9.75
N LEU A 33 5.84 -2.48 -10.07
CA LEU A 33 5.74 -3.75 -9.37
C LEU A 33 6.21 -3.63 -7.91
N GLY A 34 7.34 -2.96 -7.66
CA GLY A 34 7.81 -2.74 -6.30
C GLY A 34 6.82 -1.95 -5.46
N PHE A 35 6.25 -0.88 -6.00
CA PHE A 35 5.23 -0.11 -5.29
C PHE A 35 3.96 -0.92 -5.00
N ALA A 36 3.52 -1.73 -5.97
CA ALA A 36 2.34 -2.59 -5.83
C ALA A 36 2.55 -3.66 -4.75
N ILE A 37 3.69 -4.35 -4.77
CA ILE A 37 4.03 -5.36 -3.75
C ILE A 37 4.18 -4.72 -2.38
N GLY A 38 4.87 -3.58 -2.27
CA GLY A 38 5.00 -2.88 -1.00
C GLY A 38 3.65 -2.42 -0.44
N THR A 39 2.73 -1.98 -1.30
CA THR A 39 1.34 -1.66 -0.91
C THR A 39 0.59 -2.88 -0.39
N LEU A 40 0.72 -4.02 -1.08
CA LEU A 40 0.10 -5.28 -0.66
C LEU A 40 0.62 -5.71 0.73
N ILE A 41 1.95 -5.67 0.91
CA ILE A 41 2.59 -6.03 2.18
C ILE A 41 2.18 -5.10 3.31
N ALA A 42 2.02 -3.81 3.04
CA ALA A 42 1.72 -2.85 4.10
C ALA A 42 0.26 -2.88 4.56
N ILE A 43 -0.68 -3.21 3.67
CA ILE A 43 -2.11 -3.31 4.02
C ILE A 43 -2.43 -4.68 4.64
N LEU A 44 -1.78 -5.75 4.20
CA LEU A 44 -2.02 -7.06 4.80
C LEU A 44 -1.54 -7.08 6.27
N PRO A 45 -2.31 -7.66 7.20
CA PRO A 45 -2.00 -7.63 8.62
C PRO A 45 -0.93 -8.66 8.97
N PHE A 46 0.32 -8.37 8.64
CA PHE A 46 1.49 -9.19 8.99
C PHE A 46 1.97 -9.00 10.43
N PHE A 47 1.25 -8.23 11.26
CA PHE A 47 1.52 -8.03 12.70
C PHE A 47 3.00 -7.75 13.03
N GLY A 48 3.61 -6.80 12.31
CA GLY A 48 5.02 -6.43 12.49
C GLY A 48 6.02 -7.19 11.60
N LEU A 49 5.57 -8.26 10.91
CA LEU A 49 6.42 -9.03 9.99
C LEU A 49 6.55 -8.41 8.59
N GLY A 50 5.82 -7.33 8.28
CA GLY A 50 5.78 -6.75 6.93
C GLY A 50 7.15 -6.36 6.38
N ILE A 51 8.06 -5.85 7.23
CA ILE A 51 9.44 -5.51 6.80
C ILE A 51 10.23 -6.77 6.44
N PHE A 52 10.07 -7.86 7.20
CA PHE A 52 10.74 -9.13 6.90
C PHE A 52 10.21 -9.75 5.60
N VAL A 53 8.90 -9.69 5.37
CA VAL A 53 8.28 -10.11 4.11
C VAL A 53 8.80 -9.27 2.94
N ALA A 54 8.90 -7.94 3.11
CA ALA A 54 9.47 -7.05 2.12
C ALA A 54 10.93 -7.40 1.78
N LEU A 55 11.76 -7.67 2.80
CA LEU A 55 13.14 -8.10 2.60
C LEU A 55 13.21 -9.43 1.85
N LEU A 56 12.39 -10.41 2.23
CA LEU A 56 12.33 -11.72 1.57
C LEU A 56 11.91 -11.58 0.10
N VAL A 57 10.92 -10.72 -0.21
CA VAL A 57 10.55 -10.41 -1.59
C VAL A 57 11.73 -9.83 -2.36
N VAL A 58 12.46 -8.88 -1.79
CA VAL A 58 13.61 -8.26 -2.46
C VAL A 58 14.75 -9.26 -2.70
N LEU A 59 14.91 -10.26 -1.82
CA LEU A 59 15.91 -11.31 -1.97
C LEU A 59 15.53 -12.31 -3.07
N ILE A 60 14.25 -12.67 -3.17
CA ILE A 60 13.76 -13.66 -4.14
C ILE A 60 13.55 -13.02 -5.53
N TYR A 61 12.97 -11.83 -5.58
CA TYR A 61 12.57 -11.17 -6.83
C TYR A 61 13.54 -10.04 -7.18
N ARG A 62 14.51 -10.34 -8.06
CA ARG A 62 15.52 -9.36 -8.52
C ARG A 62 14.95 -8.22 -9.35
N ASP A 63 13.82 -8.43 -10.01
CA ASP A 63 13.17 -7.45 -10.89
C ASP A 63 12.30 -6.43 -10.13
N VAL A 64 12.25 -6.51 -8.80
CA VAL A 64 11.48 -5.59 -7.97
C VAL A 64 12.34 -4.39 -7.56
N ASN A 65 11.85 -3.17 -7.82
CA ASN A 65 12.54 -1.98 -7.36
C ASN A 65 12.39 -1.79 -5.85
N LYS A 66 13.51 -1.86 -5.13
CA LYS A 66 13.57 -1.78 -3.67
C LYS A 66 13.08 -0.41 -3.13
N LEU A 67 13.47 0.68 -3.77
CA LEU A 67 13.05 2.04 -3.35
C LEU A 67 11.54 2.24 -3.54
N ALA A 68 10.98 1.69 -4.61
CA ALA A 68 9.54 1.71 -4.85
C ALA A 68 8.78 0.91 -3.77
N LEU A 69 9.29 -0.27 -3.43
CA LEU A 69 8.72 -1.15 -2.42
C LEU A 69 8.74 -0.50 -1.03
N PHE A 70 9.91 -0.08 -0.55
CA PHE A 70 10.02 0.53 0.78
C PHE A 70 9.33 1.90 0.86
N GLY A 71 9.27 2.63 -0.26
CA GLY A 71 8.48 3.87 -0.32
C GLY A 71 6.98 3.62 -0.19
N ALA A 72 6.46 2.52 -0.74
CA ALA A 72 5.08 2.12 -0.48
C ALA A 72 4.86 1.74 1.00
N LEU A 73 5.77 1.01 1.63
CA LEU A 73 5.68 0.71 3.07
C LEU A 73 5.66 1.99 3.92
N ALA A 74 6.48 3.00 3.57
CA ALA A 74 6.49 4.27 4.26
C ALA A 74 5.21 5.11 4.05
N LEU A 75 4.57 4.97 2.88
CA LEU A 75 3.29 5.60 2.57
C LEU A 75 2.17 5.05 3.46
N TRP A 76 2.13 3.74 3.62
CA TRP A 76 1.17 3.00 4.44
C TRP A 76 1.61 2.93 5.90
N ASN A 77 1.66 4.10 6.56
CA ASN A 77 1.98 4.24 7.97
C ASN A 77 0.72 4.01 8.87
N PRO A 78 0.86 3.89 10.20
CA PRO A 78 -0.28 3.65 11.10
C PRO A 78 -1.44 4.64 10.90
N VAL A 79 -1.16 5.91 10.62
CA VAL A 79 -2.20 6.93 10.41
C VAL A 79 -2.99 6.66 9.14
N THR A 80 -2.35 6.22 8.06
CA THR A 80 -3.05 5.87 6.81
C THR A 80 -3.72 4.51 6.86
N LEU A 81 -3.24 3.58 7.70
CA LEU A 81 -3.81 2.24 7.86
C LEU A 81 -5.04 2.18 8.75
N ILE A 82 -5.16 3.04 9.78
CA ILE A 82 -6.36 3.09 10.65
C ILE A 82 -7.66 3.14 9.84
N PRO A 83 -7.89 4.09 8.91
CA PRO A 83 -9.13 4.13 8.13
C PRO A 83 -9.27 2.93 7.20
N ILE A 84 -8.17 2.39 6.67
CA ILE A 84 -8.19 1.19 5.80
C ILE A 84 -8.69 -0.01 6.58
N TYR A 85 -8.22 -0.22 7.81
CA TYR A 85 -8.63 -1.33 8.66
C TYR A 85 -10.09 -1.27 9.10
N THR A 86 -10.60 -0.06 9.37
CA THR A 86 -12.04 0.13 9.62
C THR A 86 -12.88 -0.23 8.39
N LEU A 87 -12.43 0.18 7.20
CA LEU A 87 -13.09 -0.19 5.94
C LEU A 87 -12.98 -1.68 5.65
N SER A 88 -11.84 -2.31 5.93
CA SER A 88 -11.64 -3.75 5.79
C SER A 88 -12.67 -4.51 6.63
N TYR A 89 -12.85 -4.15 7.90
CA TYR A 89 -13.86 -4.79 8.73
C TYR A 89 -15.27 -4.60 8.15
N SER A 90 -15.62 -3.37 7.77
CA SER A 90 -16.95 -3.05 7.21
C SER A 90 -17.27 -3.84 5.94
N ILE A 91 -16.30 -3.97 5.03
CA ILE A 91 -16.44 -4.76 3.80
C ILE A 91 -16.61 -6.24 4.13
N GLY A 92 -15.79 -6.76 5.05
CA GLY A 92 -15.89 -8.14 5.50
C GLY A 92 -17.25 -8.44 6.13
N ASP A 93 -17.72 -7.56 7.01
CA ASP A 93 -19.01 -7.68 7.68
C ASP A 93 -20.18 -7.69 6.69
N MET A 94 -20.14 -6.81 5.68
CA MET A 94 -21.13 -6.78 4.61
C MET A 94 -21.18 -8.09 3.80
N ILE A 95 -20.02 -8.74 3.58
CA ILE A 95 -19.95 -9.99 2.81
C ILE A 95 -20.39 -11.21 3.64
N PHE A 96 -19.99 -11.27 4.92
CA PHE A 96 -20.35 -12.37 5.80
C PHE A 96 -21.78 -12.26 6.36
N GLY A 97 -22.45 -11.13 6.14
CA GLY A 97 -23.80 -10.86 6.63
C GLY A 97 -23.83 -10.59 8.14
N SER A 98 -24.88 -9.91 8.59
CA SER A 98 -25.12 -9.68 10.01
C SER A 98 -25.45 -11.00 10.70
N ALA A 99 -24.44 -11.73 11.17
CA ALA A 99 -24.68 -12.65 12.28
C ALA A 99 -25.19 -11.79 13.45
N PRO A 100 -26.23 -12.23 14.17
CA PRO A 100 -26.81 -11.44 15.25
C PRO A 100 -25.71 -10.96 16.19
N ILE A 101 -25.86 -9.74 16.70
CA ILE A 101 -25.07 -9.22 17.82
C ILE A 101 -25.47 -10.11 19.00
N VAL A 102 -24.89 -11.29 19.12
CA VAL A 102 -25.29 -12.23 20.17
C VAL A 102 -24.78 -11.67 21.48
N GLU A 103 -25.74 -11.24 22.28
CA GLU A 103 -25.58 -10.78 23.65
C GLU A 103 -24.69 -11.74 24.43
N ILE A 104 -23.47 -11.27 24.72
CA ILE A 104 -22.66 -11.56 25.91
C ILE A 104 -22.87 -12.98 26.47
N GLN A 105 -22.48 -14.02 25.70
CA GLN A 105 -22.22 -15.38 26.24
C GLN A 105 -21.64 -16.40 25.24
N LEU A 106 -21.46 -16.06 23.95
CA LEU A 106 -20.66 -16.89 23.04
C LEU A 106 -19.16 -16.76 23.39
N THR A 107 -18.49 -17.89 23.56
CA THR A 107 -17.08 -18.07 23.92
C THR A 107 -16.17 -17.03 23.25
N PHE A 108 -15.32 -16.34 24.02
CA PHE A 108 -14.39 -15.29 23.53
C PHE A 108 -13.65 -15.68 22.24
N PHE A 109 -13.26 -16.95 22.13
CA PHE A 109 -12.61 -17.52 20.95
C PHE A 109 -13.44 -17.41 19.67
N ASP A 110 -14.76 -17.61 19.74
CA ASP A 110 -15.64 -17.52 18.56
C ASP A 110 -15.77 -16.09 18.06
N GLN A 111 -15.82 -15.13 18.99
CA GLN A 111 -15.88 -13.70 18.63
C GLN A 111 -14.59 -13.26 17.95
N VAL A 112 -13.43 -13.63 18.50
CA VAL A 112 -12.12 -13.33 17.91
C VAL A 112 -11.98 -14.01 16.54
N HIS A 113 -12.45 -15.25 16.40
CA HIS A 113 -12.42 -15.97 15.14
C HIS A 113 -13.31 -15.31 14.07
N GLN A 114 -14.54 -14.95 14.41
CA GLN A 114 -15.47 -14.27 13.49
C GLN A 114 -14.96 -12.89 13.08
N PHE A 115 -14.48 -12.09 14.05
CA PHE A 115 -13.88 -10.79 13.78
C PHE A 115 -12.69 -10.92 12.84
N THR A 116 -11.77 -11.84 13.14
CA THR A 116 -10.56 -12.08 12.33
C THR A 116 -10.92 -12.48 10.90
N ARG A 117 -11.91 -13.37 10.70
CA ARG A 117 -12.34 -13.77 9.34
C ARG A 117 -12.90 -12.61 8.53
N ARG A 118 -13.79 -11.80 9.12
CA ARG A 118 -14.35 -10.60 8.47
C ARG A 118 -13.24 -9.61 8.12
N PHE A 119 -12.39 -9.29 9.09
CA PHE A 119 -11.27 -8.39 8.93
C PHE A 119 -10.27 -8.82 7.86
N LEU A 120 -9.90 -10.11 7.83
CA LEU A 120 -8.97 -10.66 6.84
C LEU A 120 -9.55 -10.61 5.43
N LEU A 121 -10.83 -10.98 5.24
CA LEU A 121 -11.46 -10.94 3.93
C LEU A 121 -11.46 -9.53 3.36
N GLY A 122 -11.90 -8.54 4.15
CA GLY A 122 -11.90 -7.16 3.69
C GLY A 122 -10.49 -6.61 3.45
N ASN A 123 -9.50 -7.02 4.26
CA ASN A 123 -8.11 -6.64 4.01
C ASN A 123 -7.58 -7.21 2.71
N VAL A 124 -7.83 -8.48 2.40
CA VAL A 124 -7.38 -9.08 1.13
C VAL A 124 -7.97 -8.32 -0.05
N LEU A 125 -9.26 -7.97 0.02
CA LEU A 125 -9.94 -7.21 -1.05
C LEU A 125 -9.37 -5.80 -1.20
N LEU A 126 -9.20 -5.06 -0.11
CA LEU A 126 -8.62 -3.72 -0.14
C LEU A 126 -7.15 -3.75 -0.55
N ALA A 127 -6.35 -4.66 0.00
CA ALA A 127 -4.94 -4.80 -0.34
C ALA A 127 -4.75 -5.12 -1.84
N ALA A 128 -5.54 -6.04 -2.39
CA ALA A 128 -5.53 -6.35 -3.82
C ALA A 128 -5.93 -5.13 -4.66
N SER A 129 -7.00 -4.43 -4.27
CA SER A 129 -7.48 -3.24 -4.98
C SER A 129 -6.44 -2.12 -4.98
N PHE A 130 -5.95 -1.72 -3.80
CA PHE A 130 -4.94 -0.66 -3.67
C PHE A 130 -3.60 -1.05 -4.30
N SER A 131 -3.20 -2.32 -4.24
CA SER A 131 -2.00 -2.80 -4.91
C SER A 131 -2.13 -2.68 -6.44
N LEU A 132 -3.27 -3.09 -7.00
CA LEU A 132 -3.55 -2.98 -8.43
C LEU A 132 -3.58 -1.52 -8.89
N PHE A 133 -4.31 -0.64 -8.19
CA PHE A 133 -4.33 0.78 -8.50
C PHE A 133 -2.94 1.42 -8.32
N GLY A 134 -2.21 1.02 -7.29
CA GLY A 134 -0.84 1.47 -7.01
C GLY A 134 0.13 1.13 -8.14
N TYR A 135 0.01 -0.06 -8.73
CA TYR A 135 0.78 -0.46 -9.91
C TYR A 135 0.57 0.54 -11.06
N PHE A 136 -0.68 0.73 -11.50
CA PHE A 136 -0.99 1.60 -12.63
C PHE A 136 -0.65 3.06 -12.35
N PHE A 137 -0.91 3.53 -11.13
CA PHE A 137 -0.57 4.87 -10.69
C PHE A 137 0.94 5.11 -10.80
N MET A 138 1.76 4.24 -10.20
CA MET A 138 3.21 4.37 -10.21
C MET A 138 3.77 4.25 -11.63
N TYR A 139 3.28 3.29 -12.42
CA TYR A 139 3.66 3.14 -13.82
C TYR A 139 3.45 4.43 -14.62
N LYS A 140 2.25 5.03 -14.49
CA LYS A 140 1.89 6.28 -15.18
C LYS A 140 2.73 7.47 -14.70
N MET A 141 2.99 7.58 -13.40
CA MET A 141 3.82 8.65 -12.83
C MET A 141 5.25 8.62 -13.38
N VAL A 142 5.90 7.46 -13.36
CA VAL A 142 7.26 7.32 -13.90
C VAL A 142 7.29 7.57 -15.40
N HIS A 143 6.27 7.12 -16.13
CA HIS A 143 6.13 7.39 -17.57
C HIS A 143 6.07 8.87 -17.90
N ILE A 144 5.24 9.62 -17.18
CA ILE A 144 5.12 11.08 -17.37
C ILE A 144 6.45 11.77 -17.09
N ILE A 145 7.15 11.39 -16.01
CA ILE A 145 8.44 11.99 -15.64
C ILE A 145 9.51 11.70 -16.70
N ARG A 146 9.59 10.46 -17.20
CA ARG A 146 10.56 10.07 -18.24
C ARG A 146 10.30 10.79 -19.56
N LYS A 147 9.03 10.88 -20.00
CA LYS A 147 8.66 11.64 -21.19
C LYS A 147 8.99 13.13 -21.05
N GLY A 148 8.70 13.73 -19.90
CA GLY A 148 9.04 15.13 -19.64
C GLY A 148 10.55 15.43 -19.75
N LYS A 149 11.40 14.53 -19.24
CA LYS A 149 12.87 14.67 -19.35
C LYS A 149 13.41 14.53 -20.79
N LEU A 150 12.71 13.81 -21.68
CA LEU A 150 13.10 13.67 -23.08
C LEU A 150 12.83 14.95 -23.89
N ILE A 151 11.77 15.70 -23.55
CA ILE A 151 11.38 16.92 -24.26
C ILE A 151 12.29 18.11 -23.91
N THR A 152 12.87 18.15 -22.71
CA THR A 152 13.77 19.25 -22.29
C THR A 152 15.22 19.08 -22.77
N ARG A 153 15.55 17.97 -23.45
CA ARG A 153 16.90 17.65 -23.94
C ARG A 153 17.03 17.69 -25.48
N SER A 154 15.96 18.04 -26.20
CA SER A 154 15.97 18.31 -27.65
C SER A 154 15.96 19.80 -27.92
#